data_AF-A0A3D3RK50-F1
#
_entry.id   AF-A0A3D3RK50-F1
#
_cell.length_a   1.000
_cell.length_b   1.000
_cell.length_c   1.000
_cell.angle_alpha   90.00
_cell.angle_beta   90.00
_cell.angle_gamma   90.00
#
_symmetry.space_group_name_H-M   'P 1'
#
loop_
_entity.id
_entity.type
_entity.pdbx_description
1 polymer ?
#
loop_
_entity_poly.entity_id
_entity_poly.type
_entity_poly.pdbx_seq_one_letter_code
_entity_poly.pdbx_strand_id
1 'polypeptide(L)' 'KLTQVTIIHGKGTGALRSAVQAYLRKQKHIKSFRSGVYGEGEAGVTIVEF' A
#
# COMPACT_ATOMS: atom_id res chain seq x y z
N LYS A 1 -9.77 -16.81 2.33
CA LYS A 1 -8.61 -16.13 2.96
C LYS A 1 -8.06 -15.16 1.93
N LEU A 2 -7.96 -13.86 2.22
CA LEU A 2 -7.36 -12.92 1.27
C LEU A 2 -5.84 -13.07 1.30
N THR A 3 -5.22 -13.14 0.13
CA THR A 3 -3.76 -13.20 -0.04
C THR A 3 -3.16 -11.82 -0.24
N GLN A 4 -3.91 -10.91 -0.86
CA GLN A 4 -3.44 -9.59 -1.25
C GLN A 4 -4.58 -8.57 -1.21
N VAL A 5 -4.27 -7.32 -0.85
CA VAL A 5 -5.17 -6.18 -1.01
C VAL A 5 -4.45 -5.01 -1.68
N THR A 6 -5.24 -4.17 -2.33
CA THR A 6 -4.80 -2.98 -3.04
C THR A 6 -5.42 -1.76 -2.37
N ILE A 7 -4.59 -0.89 -1.80
CA ILE A 7 -5.01 0.34 -1.13
C ILE A 7 -4.82 1.49 -2.11
N ILE A 8 -5.92 2.01 -2.65
CA ILE A 8 -5.91 3.19 -3.51
C ILE A 8 -6.01 4.43 -2.62
N HIS A 9 -4.92 5.19 -2.55
CA HIS A 9 -4.86 6.43 -1.76
C HIS A 9 -4.63 7.67 -2.61
N GLY A 10 -4.44 7.52 -3.93
CA GLY A 10 -4.13 8.60 -4.85
C GLY A 10 -2.68 9.10 -4.71
N LYS A 11 -2.22 9.87 -5.69
CA LYS A 11 -0.85 10.42 -5.73
C LYS A 11 -0.74 11.65 -4.80
N GLY A 12 -1.52 12.70 -5.08
CA GLY A 12 -1.61 13.92 -4.26
C GLY A 12 -0.26 14.45 -3.79
N THR A 13 -0.21 14.98 -2.57
CA THR A 13 1.04 15.36 -1.87
C THR A 13 1.85 14.17 -1.36
N GLY A 14 1.34 12.93 -1.49
CA GLY A 14 1.91 11.74 -0.90
C GLY A 14 1.66 11.58 0.61
N ALA A 15 0.89 12.48 1.25
CA ALA A 15 0.60 12.41 2.68
C ALA A 15 -0.11 11.10 3.07
N LEU A 16 -1.14 10.69 2.31
CA LEU A 16 -1.85 9.43 2.55
C LEU A 16 -0.96 8.21 2.30
N ARG A 17 -0.15 8.21 1.23
CA ARG A 17 0.84 7.16 0.98
C ARG A 17 1.75 6.95 2.19
N SER A 18 2.32 8.04 2.70
CA SER A 18 3.24 8.00 3.85
C SER A 18 2.53 7.51 5.12
N ALA A 19 1.32 7.99 5.40
CA ALA A 19 0.52 7.58 6.55
C ALA A 19 0.14 6.08 6.47
N VAL A 20 -0.31 5.62 5.29
CA VAL A 20 -0.63 4.21 5.03
C VAL A 20 0.60 3.34 5.25
N GLN A 21 1.73 3.64 4.61
CA GLN A 21 2.94 2.84 4.79
C GLN A 21 3.45 2.84 6.24
N ALA A 22 3.37 3.97 6.96
CA ALA A 22 3.72 4.03 8.37
C ALA A 22 2.81 3.16 9.26
N TYR A 23 1.52 3.09 8.94
CA TYR A 23 0.58 2.19 9.61
C TYR A 23 0.89 0.72 9.31
N LEU A 24 1.12 0.35 8.05
CA LEU A 24 1.38 -1.02 7.61
C LEU A 24 2.66 -1.60 8.25
N ARG A 25 3.72 -0.81 8.41
CA ARG A 25 4.96 -1.23 9.10
C ARG A 25 4.75 -1.74 10.53
N LYS A 26 3.66 -1.34 11.19
CA LYS A 26 3.36 -1.73 12.58
C LYS A 26 2.49 -2.99 12.65
N GLN A 27 1.96 -3.47 11.53
CA GLN A 27 1.03 -4.60 11.51
C GLN A 27 1.78 -5.93 11.40
N LYS A 28 1.71 -6.76 12.46
CA LYS A 28 2.40 -8.06 12.51
C LYS A 28 1.84 -9.12 11.56
N HIS A 29 0.61 -8.94 11.09
CA HIS A 29 -0.08 -9.89 10.22
C HIS A 29 0.13 -9.58 8.73
N ILE A 30 0.91 -8.54 8.41
CA ILE A 30 1.30 -8.20 7.04
C ILE A 30 2.66 -8.82 6.78
N LYS A 31 2.77 -9.58 5.69
CA LYS A 31 4.05 -10.14 5.23
C LYS A 31 4.89 -9.09 4.52
N SER A 32 4.26 -8.36 3.60
CA SER A 32 4.95 -7.38 2.76
C SER A 32 3.99 -6.29 2.28
N PHE A 33 4.54 -5.13 1.92
CA PHE A 33 3.81 -4.12 1.17
C PHE A 33 4.75 -3.32 0.27
N ARG A 34 4.23 -2.82 -0.85
CA ARG A 34 4.99 -2.01 -1.83
C ARG A 34 4.10 -0.99 -2.51
N SER A 35 4.70 0.03 -3.12
CA SER A 35 3.97 0.87 -4.08
C SER A 35 3.54 0.05 -5.29
N GLY A 36 2.44 0.46 -5.93
CA GLY A 36 2.04 -0.09 -7.23
C GLY A 36 3.11 0.14 -8.30
N VAL A 37 3.11 -0.70 -9.33
CA VAL A 37 3.92 -0.51 -10.54
C VAL A 37 3.08 0.05 -11.68
N TYR A 38 3.70 0.22 -12.86
CA TYR A 38 2.99 0.62 -14.08
C TYR A 38 1.81 -0.34 -14.35
N GLY A 39 0.63 0.22 -14.62
CA GLY A 39 -0.62 -0.55 -14.80
C GLY A 39 -1.39 -0.84 -13.50
N GLU A 40 -0.78 -0.73 -12.31
CA GLU A 40 -1.44 -0.94 -11.01
C GLU A 40 -1.85 0.36 -10.30
N GLY A 41 -1.50 1.52 -10.86
CA GLY A 41 -1.71 2.84 -10.25
C GLY A 41 -0.46 3.48 -9.64
N GLU A 42 0.71 2.85 -9.82
CA GLU A 42 2.03 3.39 -9.46
C GLU A 42 2.09 3.88 -8.00
N ALA A 43 2.64 5.09 -7.78
CA ALA A 43 2.73 5.74 -6.48
C ALA A 43 1.38 6.16 -5.88
N GLY A 44 0.26 5.98 -6.58
CA GLY A 44 -1.09 6.26 -6.09
C GLY A 44 -1.72 5.08 -5.33
N VAL A 45 -1.01 3.95 -5.29
CA VAL A 45 -1.52 2.69 -4.76
C VAL A 45 -0.45 2.00 -3.92
N THR A 46 -0.88 1.34 -2.85
CA THR A 46 -0.05 0.43 -2.06
C THR A 46 -0.63 -0.98 -2.11
N ILE A 47 0.19 -1.93 -2.56
CA ILE A 47 -0.10 -3.36 -2.58
C ILE A 47 0.36 -3.97 -1.26
N VAL A 48 -0.49 -4.79 -0.64
CA VAL A 48 -0.23 -5.43 0.67
C VAL A 48 -0.47 -6.93 0.57
N GLU A 49 0.43 -7.73 1.15
CA GLU A 49 0.35 -9.18 1.23
C GLU A 49 0.27 -9.65 2.70
N PHE A 50 -0.54 -10.68 2.96
CA PHE A 50 -0.81 -11.24 4.31
C PHE A 50 -0.25 -12.65 4.50
#